data_AF-A0A2W5ZQ48-F1
#
_entry.id   AF-A0A2W5ZQ48-F1
#
_cell.length_a   1.000
_cell.length_b   1.000
_cell.length_c   1.000
_cell.angle_alpha   90.00
_cell.angle_beta   90.00
_cell.angle_gamma   90.00
#
_symmetry.space_group_name_H-M   'P 1'
#
loop_
_entity.id
_entity.type
_entity.pdbx_description
1 polymer ?
#
loop_
_entity_poly.entity_id
_entity_poly.type
_entity_poly.pdbx_seq_one_letter_code
_entity_poly.pdbx_strand_id
1 'polypeptide(L)'
;MAKSLRGARAVKEWVMKLHTGETLFSATPNWTWEQRQQLGQEYLAYLAEDILQYHSRLGGYSKQAYGAAVGKLKSQLELDGYQWADDRLLLSEATVIDIAEVVGVLHRLIQGLDLSNAKATIHFLELSEEHYVEKRWSDSIANSRKFLESVLQEIAGSHFRRKNLAELSADIYSKPVLVRDYLEQEGLLETKEKETVAKVYGLLSHTGGHPYMADADQARLLRHLSLTIGQFALLRYKGSLSP
;
A
#
# COMPACT_ATOMS: atom_id res chain seq x y z
N MET A 1 -10.65 -35.93 -4.91
CA MET A 1 -10.20 -36.33 -3.56
C MET A 1 -9.79 -35.07 -2.81
N ALA A 2 -10.45 -34.73 -1.70
CA ALA A 2 -10.01 -33.61 -0.86
C ALA A 2 -8.69 -34.00 -0.17
N LYS A 3 -7.60 -33.27 -0.45
CA LYS A 3 -6.35 -33.43 0.32
C LYS A 3 -6.63 -32.99 1.76
N SER A 4 -6.41 -33.89 2.71
CA SER A 4 -6.45 -33.54 4.14
C SER A 4 -5.30 -32.56 4.42
N LEU A 5 -5.64 -31.28 4.63
CA LEU A 5 -4.69 -30.26 5.06
C LEU A 5 -4.43 -30.46 6.55
N ARG A 6 -3.27 -31.04 6.90
CA ARG A 6 -2.88 -31.25 8.29
C ARG A 6 -1.84 -30.21 8.72
N GLY A 7 -2.22 -29.38 9.69
CA GLY A 7 -1.33 -28.40 10.33
C GLY A 7 -1.34 -27.01 9.69
N ALA A 8 -0.95 -26.00 10.48
CA ALA A 8 -1.00 -24.59 10.10
C ALA A 8 -0.17 -24.26 8.84
N ARG A 9 0.99 -24.91 8.67
CA ARG A 9 1.85 -24.72 7.49
C ARG A 9 1.16 -25.18 6.20
N ALA A 10 0.50 -26.34 6.22
CA ALA A 10 -0.20 -26.87 5.06
C ALA A 10 -1.40 -25.99 4.66
N VAL A 11 -2.14 -25.47 5.65
CA VAL A 11 -3.22 -24.51 5.42
C VAL A 11 -2.68 -23.22 4.81
N LYS A 12 -1.62 -22.64 5.39
CA LYS A 12 -0.99 -21.43 4.85
C LYS A 12 -0.53 -21.62 3.40
N GLU A 13 0.17 -22.71 3.12
CA GLU A 13 0.64 -23.01 1.76
C GLU A 13 -0.52 -23.20 0.78
N TRP A 14 -1.60 -23.85 1.21
CA TRP A 14 -2.80 -24.01 0.39
C TRP A 14 -3.48 -22.68 0.08
N VAL A 15 -3.64 -21.80 1.07
CA VAL A 15 -4.17 -20.43 0.87
C VAL A 15 -3.26 -19.63 -0.07
N MET A 16 -1.95 -19.73 0.10
CA MET A 16 -0.96 -19.10 -0.80
C MET A 16 -0.97 -19.70 -2.22
N LYS A 17 -1.46 -20.91 -2.44
CA LYS A 17 -1.63 -21.48 -3.78
C LYS A 17 -3.02 -21.22 -4.37
N LEU A 18 -3.98 -20.86 -3.51
CA LEU A 18 -5.32 -20.52 -3.94
C LEU A 18 -5.33 -19.16 -4.64
N HIS A 19 -4.64 -18.14 -4.11
CA HIS A 19 -4.60 -16.81 -4.74
C HIS A 19 -3.96 -16.82 -6.13
N THR A 20 -3.07 -17.76 -6.43
CA THR A 20 -2.45 -17.91 -7.75
C THR A 20 -3.27 -18.80 -8.69
N GLY A 21 -4.29 -19.52 -8.18
CA GLY A 21 -5.06 -20.50 -8.95
C GLY A 21 -4.39 -21.87 -9.09
N GLU A 22 -3.22 -22.11 -8.48
CA GLU A 22 -2.51 -23.40 -8.50
C GLU A 22 -3.37 -24.54 -7.94
N THR A 23 -4.12 -24.27 -6.87
CA THR A 23 -5.00 -25.28 -6.25
C THR A 23 -6.16 -25.71 -7.15
N LEU A 24 -6.48 -24.91 -8.17
CA LEU A 24 -7.62 -25.12 -9.07
C LEU A 24 -7.23 -25.87 -10.35
N PHE A 25 -5.93 -26.05 -10.62
CA PHE A 25 -5.41 -26.62 -11.87
C PHE A 25 -6.09 -27.94 -12.26
N SER A 26 -6.19 -28.90 -11.33
CA SER A 26 -6.77 -30.21 -11.61
C SER A 26 -8.27 -30.19 -11.87
N ALA A 27 -8.99 -29.18 -11.34
CA ALA A 27 -10.43 -29.02 -11.52
C ALA A 27 -10.78 -28.19 -12.75
N THR A 28 -9.81 -27.48 -13.33
CA THR A 28 -10.00 -26.53 -14.42
C THR A 28 -9.00 -26.79 -15.56
N PRO A 29 -8.93 -28.01 -16.14
CA PRO A 29 -7.86 -28.40 -17.06
C PRO A 29 -7.79 -27.52 -18.33
N ASN A 30 -8.92 -26.98 -18.77
CA ASN A 30 -9.02 -26.17 -20.00
C ASN A 30 -8.99 -24.65 -19.76
N TRP A 31 -8.74 -24.21 -18.52
CA TRP A 31 -8.72 -22.78 -18.19
C TRP A 31 -7.33 -22.18 -18.41
N THR A 32 -7.31 -20.91 -18.76
CA THR A 32 -6.09 -20.08 -18.75
C THR A 32 -5.60 -19.84 -17.33
N TRP A 33 -4.38 -19.32 -17.18
CA TRP A 33 -3.85 -19.03 -15.86
C TRP A 33 -4.59 -17.88 -15.18
N GLU A 34 -4.90 -16.86 -15.96
CA GLU A 34 -5.62 -15.65 -15.55
C GLU A 34 -7.02 -16.00 -15.01
N GLN A 35 -7.75 -16.88 -15.70
CA GLN A 35 -9.06 -17.36 -15.23
C GLN A 35 -8.97 -18.12 -13.90
N ARG A 36 -7.92 -18.93 -13.70
CA ARG A 36 -7.72 -19.66 -12.44
C ARG A 36 -7.35 -18.72 -11.31
N GLN A 37 -6.48 -17.74 -11.58
CA GLN A 37 -6.11 -16.72 -10.61
C GLN A 37 -7.34 -15.92 -10.17
N GLN A 38 -8.18 -15.47 -11.12
CA GLN A 38 -9.41 -14.76 -10.83
C GLN A 38 -10.36 -15.58 -9.93
N LEU A 39 -10.64 -16.84 -10.30
CA LEU A 39 -11.48 -17.72 -9.48
C LEU A 39 -10.86 -18.00 -8.09
N GLY A 40 -9.53 -18.11 -8.01
CA GLY A 40 -8.80 -18.24 -6.76
C GLY A 40 -8.99 -17.04 -5.83
N GLN A 41 -8.94 -15.82 -6.38
CA GLN A 41 -9.22 -14.59 -5.65
C GLN A 41 -10.69 -14.50 -5.21
N GLU A 42 -11.65 -14.88 -6.08
CA GLU A 42 -13.07 -14.97 -5.71
C GLU A 42 -13.30 -15.93 -4.53
N TYR A 43 -12.67 -17.10 -4.54
CA TYR A 43 -12.74 -18.05 -3.42
C TYR A 43 -12.13 -17.50 -2.14
N LEU A 44 -11.07 -16.69 -2.21
CA LEU A 44 -10.51 -16.03 -1.04
C LEU A 44 -11.45 -14.97 -0.47
N ALA A 45 -12.12 -14.20 -1.33
CA ALA A 45 -13.14 -13.25 -0.89
C ALA A 45 -14.31 -13.96 -0.19
N TYR A 46 -14.81 -15.06 -0.77
CA TYR A 46 -15.86 -15.86 -0.13
C TYR A 46 -15.40 -16.52 1.18
N LEU A 47 -14.19 -17.04 1.23
CA LEU A 47 -13.63 -17.59 2.46
C LEU A 47 -13.51 -16.52 3.55
N ALA A 48 -13.08 -15.32 3.20
CA ALA A 48 -13.02 -14.19 4.11
C ALA A 48 -14.41 -13.82 4.62
N GLU A 49 -15.41 -13.70 3.74
CA GLU A 49 -16.81 -13.48 4.11
C GLU A 49 -17.34 -14.57 5.06
N ASP A 50 -17.14 -15.84 4.73
CA ASP A 50 -17.56 -16.97 5.55
C ASP A 50 -16.95 -16.93 6.96
N ILE A 51 -15.65 -16.58 7.07
CA ILE A 51 -14.97 -16.42 8.36
C ILE A 51 -15.63 -15.28 9.17
N LEU A 52 -15.94 -14.16 8.52
CA LEU A 52 -16.56 -13.00 9.15
C LEU A 52 -18.01 -13.29 9.58
N GLN A 53 -18.80 -13.96 8.74
CA GLN A 53 -20.16 -14.41 9.09
C GLN A 53 -20.14 -15.43 10.21
N TYR A 54 -19.23 -16.40 10.16
CA TYR A 54 -19.09 -17.40 11.23
C TYR A 54 -18.79 -16.71 12.56
N HIS A 55 -17.85 -15.75 12.57
CA HIS A 55 -17.53 -14.97 13.78
C HIS A 55 -18.72 -14.14 14.28
N SER A 56 -19.51 -13.52 13.39
CA SER A 56 -20.65 -12.69 13.80
C SER A 56 -21.71 -13.50 14.56
N ARG A 57 -21.86 -14.78 14.17
CA ARG A 57 -22.76 -15.79 14.80
C ARG A 57 -22.22 -16.42 16.08
N LEU A 58 -20.93 -16.26 16.40
CA LEU A 58 -20.38 -16.78 17.65
C LEU A 58 -20.96 -16.05 18.87
N GLY A 59 -21.23 -16.79 19.95
CA GLY A 59 -21.60 -16.25 21.25
C GLY A 59 -20.43 -16.23 22.24
N GLY A 60 -20.53 -15.37 23.27
CA GLY A 60 -19.73 -15.39 24.49
C GLY A 60 -18.21 -15.49 24.27
N TYR A 61 -17.60 -16.48 24.93
CA TYR A 61 -16.15 -16.69 24.98
C TYR A 61 -15.51 -16.89 23.59
N SER A 62 -16.15 -17.65 22.69
CA SER A 62 -15.60 -17.93 21.36
C SER A 62 -15.50 -16.66 20.51
N LYS A 63 -16.47 -15.75 20.62
CA LYS A 63 -16.42 -14.46 19.91
C LYS A 63 -15.24 -13.60 20.39
N GLN A 64 -14.96 -13.63 21.70
CA GLN A 64 -13.83 -12.92 22.30
C GLN A 64 -12.49 -13.54 21.90
N ALA A 65 -12.38 -14.88 21.94
CA ALA A 65 -11.14 -15.60 21.63
C ALA A 65 -10.60 -15.30 20.23
N TYR A 66 -11.49 -15.14 19.23
CA TYR A 66 -11.10 -14.84 17.85
C TYR A 66 -11.17 -13.36 17.48
N GLY A 67 -11.60 -12.49 18.40
CA GLY A 67 -11.88 -11.08 18.11
C GLY A 67 -10.68 -10.32 17.55
N ALA A 68 -9.48 -10.58 18.06
CA ALA A 68 -8.25 -9.94 17.57
C ALA A 68 -7.89 -10.37 16.14
N ALA A 69 -7.97 -11.68 15.83
CA ALA A 69 -7.68 -12.21 14.51
C ALA A 69 -8.68 -11.71 13.45
N VAL A 70 -9.97 -11.70 13.80
CA VAL A 70 -11.03 -11.16 12.94
C VAL A 70 -10.90 -9.66 12.75
N GLY A 71 -10.51 -8.92 13.79
CA GLY A 71 -10.20 -7.50 13.69
C GLY A 71 -9.07 -7.23 12.70
N LYS A 72 -7.99 -8.02 12.76
CA LYS A 72 -6.87 -7.92 11.80
C LYS A 72 -7.30 -8.26 10.38
N LEU A 73 -8.10 -9.33 10.20
CA LEU A 73 -8.64 -9.69 8.89
C LEU A 73 -9.45 -8.55 8.28
N LYS A 74 -10.36 -7.92 9.05
CA LYS A 74 -11.14 -6.77 8.56
C LYS A 74 -10.27 -5.61 8.12
N SER A 75 -9.25 -5.24 8.91
CA SER A 75 -8.36 -4.12 8.55
C SER A 75 -7.49 -4.41 7.32
N GLN A 76 -7.12 -5.67 7.09
CA GLN A 76 -6.42 -6.09 5.86
C GLN A 76 -7.36 -6.03 4.65
N LEU A 77 -8.58 -6.56 4.79
CA LEU A 77 -9.62 -6.47 3.75
C LEU A 77 -9.93 -5.01 3.39
N GLU A 78 -9.98 -4.10 4.35
CA GLU A 78 -10.15 -2.66 4.12
C GLU A 78 -9.00 -2.02 3.32
N LEU A 79 -7.76 -2.48 3.53
CA LEU A 79 -6.62 -2.06 2.71
C LEU A 79 -6.73 -2.58 1.27
N ASP A 80 -7.21 -3.82 1.12
CA ASP A 80 -7.45 -4.46 -0.18
C ASP A 80 -8.71 -3.94 -0.87
N GLY A 81 -9.44 -3.01 -0.23
CA GLY A 81 -10.60 -2.36 -0.83
C GLY A 81 -11.94 -3.00 -0.54
N TYR A 82 -12.00 -3.93 0.39
CA TYR A 82 -13.25 -4.53 0.86
C TYR A 82 -13.78 -3.85 2.12
N GLN A 83 -15.09 -3.78 2.27
CA GLN A 83 -15.76 -3.30 3.46
C GLN A 83 -16.71 -4.37 3.98
N TRP A 84 -16.65 -4.64 5.28
CA TRP A 84 -17.60 -5.53 5.95
C TRP A 84 -18.83 -4.73 6.40
N ALA A 85 -19.94 -4.86 5.68
CA ALA A 85 -21.20 -4.18 5.97
C ALA A 85 -22.39 -5.12 5.72
N ASP A 86 -23.44 -4.99 6.54
CA ASP A 86 -24.68 -5.77 6.41
C ASP A 86 -24.45 -7.29 6.30
N ASP A 87 -23.53 -7.81 7.12
CA ASP A 87 -23.09 -9.21 7.13
C ASP A 87 -22.58 -9.75 5.78
N ARG A 88 -22.06 -8.85 4.92
CA ARG A 88 -21.46 -9.18 3.63
C ARG A 88 -20.11 -8.47 3.46
N LEU A 89 -19.26 -9.09 2.65
CA LEU A 89 -18.02 -8.47 2.21
C LEU A 89 -18.29 -7.73 0.91
N LEU A 90 -18.42 -6.42 0.99
CA LEU A 90 -18.64 -5.57 -0.17
C LEU A 90 -17.29 -5.14 -0.71
N LEU A 91 -17.09 -5.24 -2.03
CA LEU A 91 -16.01 -4.49 -2.67
C LEU A 91 -16.39 -3.02 -2.58
N SER A 92 -15.57 -2.21 -1.92
CA SER A 92 -15.73 -0.77 -1.96
C SER A 92 -15.48 -0.34 -3.40
N GLU A 93 -16.50 0.20 -4.06
CA GLU A 93 -16.39 0.76 -5.42
C GLU A 93 -15.28 1.84 -5.52
N ALA A 94 -14.77 2.31 -4.37
CA ALA A 94 -13.75 3.34 -4.24
C ALA A 94 -12.29 2.87 -4.37
N THR A 95 -12.00 1.56 -4.41
CA THR A 95 -10.63 1.06 -4.62
C THR A 95 -10.40 0.67 -6.07
N VAL A 96 -10.29 1.69 -6.91
CA VAL A 96 -9.80 1.60 -8.30
C VAL A 96 -8.33 1.13 -8.35
N ILE A 97 -7.64 1.09 -7.21
CA ILE A 97 -6.20 0.86 -7.10
C ILE A 97 -5.94 -0.45 -6.33
N ASP A 98 -5.33 -1.43 -7.01
CA ASP A 98 -4.74 -2.60 -6.36
C ASP A 98 -3.51 -2.17 -5.55
N ILE A 99 -3.68 -2.09 -4.23
CA ILE A 99 -2.64 -1.61 -3.32
C ILE A 99 -1.44 -2.54 -3.27
N ALA A 100 -1.65 -3.85 -3.34
CA ALA A 100 -0.57 -4.83 -3.35
C ALA A 100 0.26 -4.69 -4.64
N GLU A 101 -0.40 -4.49 -5.77
CA GLU A 101 0.28 -4.21 -7.04
C GLU A 101 1.08 -2.89 -6.96
N VAL A 102 0.48 -1.80 -6.48
CA VAL A 102 1.15 -0.50 -6.33
C VAL A 102 2.37 -0.59 -5.42
N VAL A 103 2.24 -1.24 -4.26
CA VAL A 103 3.37 -1.47 -3.34
C VAL A 103 4.46 -2.30 -4.03
N GLY A 104 4.08 -3.36 -4.75
CA GLY A 104 5.02 -4.15 -5.55
C GLY A 104 5.76 -3.34 -6.61
N VAL A 105 5.06 -2.44 -7.31
CA VAL A 105 5.67 -1.51 -8.28
C VAL A 105 6.63 -0.54 -7.58
N LEU A 106 6.22 0.04 -6.45
CA LEU A 106 7.05 0.96 -5.66
C LEU A 106 8.34 0.30 -5.18
N HIS A 107 8.28 -0.93 -4.64
CA HIS A 107 9.47 -1.68 -4.24
C HIS A 107 10.43 -1.86 -5.43
N ARG A 108 9.92 -2.27 -6.60
CA ARG A 108 10.74 -2.43 -7.80
C ARG A 108 11.35 -1.12 -8.28
N LEU A 109 10.59 -0.02 -8.25
CA LEU A 109 11.09 1.30 -8.64
C LEU A 109 12.19 1.80 -7.69
N ILE A 110 11.95 1.74 -6.37
CA ILE A 110 12.91 2.20 -5.36
C ILE A 110 14.21 1.40 -5.45
N GLN A 111 14.14 0.08 -5.62
CA GLN A 111 15.31 -0.77 -5.78
C GLN A 111 16.01 -0.57 -7.13
N GLY A 112 15.26 -0.32 -8.20
CA GLY A 112 15.80 -0.18 -9.56
C GLY A 112 16.43 1.19 -9.86
N LEU A 113 16.15 2.23 -9.06
CA LEU A 113 16.62 3.60 -9.29
C LEU A 113 17.93 3.94 -8.56
N ASP A 114 18.55 2.97 -7.87
CA ASP A 114 19.79 3.13 -7.13
C ASP A 114 19.74 4.33 -6.14
N LEU A 115 18.66 4.36 -5.34
CA LEU A 115 18.47 5.38 -4.31
C LEU A 115 19.35 5.05 -3.09
N SER A 116 20.08 6.03 -2.57
CA SER A 116 21.07 5.85 -1.51
C SER A 116 20.47 5.35 -0.19
N ASN A 117 19.22 5.71 0.10
CA ASN A 117 18.50 5.32 1.31
C ASN A 117 17.21 4.53 1.03
N ALA A 118 17.23 3.70 -0.02
CA ALA A 118 16.11 2.83 -0.41
C ALA A 118 15.52 2.03 0.78
N LYS A 119 16.37 1.57 1.71
CA LYS A 119 15.93 0.82 2.89
C LYS A 119 15.04 1.64 3.83
N ALA A 120 15.40 2.90 4.11
CA ALA A 120 14.57 3.75 4.96
C ALA A 120 13.26 4.12 4.27
N THR A 121 13.30 4.38 2.95
CA THR A 121 12.08 4.66 2.17
C THR A 121 11.10 3.48 2.23
N ILE A 122 11.59 2.26 2.00
CA ILE A 122 10.79 1.03 2.11
C ILE A 122 10.27 0.84 3.54
N HIS A 123 11.11 1.12 4.55
CA HIS A 123 10.70 0.98 5.94
C HIS A 123 9.52 1.91 6.29
N PHE A 124 9.50 3.17 5.83
CA PHE A 124 8.35 4.06 6.06
C PHE A 124 7.09 3.59 5.33
N LEU A 125 7.24 3.00 4.14
CA LEU A 125 6.13 2.38 3.41
C LEU A 125 5.52 1.23 4.22
N GLU A 126 6.35 0.29 4.69
CA GLU A 126 5.93 -0.85 5.51
C GLU A 126 5.29 -0.40 6.83
N LEU A 127 5.90 0.57 7.53
CA LEU A 127 5.34 1.11 8.78
C LEU A 127 4.00 1.81 8.58
N SER A 128 3.77 2.46 7.43
CA SER A 128 2.46 3.08 7.15
C SER A 128 1.35 2.03 7.11
N GLU A 129 1.64 0.87 6.51
CA GLU A 129 0.71 -0.25 6.43
C GLU A 129 0.53 -0.95 7.78
N GLU A 130 1.63 -1.28 8.47
CA GLU A 130 1.60 -1.89 9.78
C GLU A 130 0.73 -1.07 10.75
N HIS A 131 0.98 0.24 10.80
CA HIS A 131 0.26 1.13 11.70
C HIS A 131 -1.22 1.28 11.31
N TYR A 132 -1.56 1.23 10.02
CA TYR A 132 -2.95 1.18 9.59
C TYR A 132 -3.61 -0.11 10.10
N VAL A 133 -3.01 -1.27 9.87
CA VAL A 133 -3.56 -2.57 10.32
C VAL A 133 -3.74 -2.62 11.84
N GLU A 134 -2.85 -1.98 12.58
CA GLU A 134 -2.88 -1.88 14.03
C GLU A 134 -3.77 -0.75 14.57
N LYS A 135 -4.50 -0.05 13.69
CA LYS A 135 -5.40 1.05 14.04
C LYS A 135 -4.71 2.27 14.67
N ARG A 136 -3.41 2.42 14.40
CA ARG A 136 -2.59 3.59 14.73
C ARG A 136 -2.65 4.61 13.60
N TRP A 137 -3.85 5.16 13.37
CA TRP A 137 -4.18 5.97 12.20
C TRP A 137 -3.27 7.19 12.01
N SER A 138 -3.03 7.96 13.07
CA SER A 138 -2.14 9.12 13.04
C SER A 138 -0.71 8.74 12.71
N ASP A 139 -0.23 7.60 13.22
CA ASP A 139 1.11 7.13 12.92
C ASP A 139 1.22 6.59 11.48
N SER A 140 0.16 5.96 10.96
CA SER A 140 0.05 5.57 9.54
C SER A 140 0.18 6.79 8.63
N ILE A 141 -0.53 7.88 8.94
CA ILE A 141 -0.44 9.15 8.21
C ILE A 141 0.97 9.74 8.31
N ALA A 142 1.54 9.75 9.52
CA ALA A 142 2.89 10.27 9.74
C ALA A 142 3.94 9.48 8.93
N ASN A 143 3.83 8.15 8.86
CA ASN A 143 4.73 7.32 8.07
C ASN A 143 4.47 7.44 6.56
N SER A 144 3.22 7.62 6.12
CA SER A 144 2.88 7.95 4.73
C SER A 144 3.54 9.27 4.29
N ARG A 145 3.57 10.27 5.18
CA ARG A 145 4.29 11.53 4.95
C ARG A 145 5.80 11.31 4.82
N LYS A 146 6.41 10.61 5.79
CA LYS A 146 7.85 10.32 5.77
C LYS A 146 8.27 9.52 4.53
N PHE A 147 7.43 8.58 4.10
CA PHE A 147 7.62 7.85 2.85
C PHE A 147 7.69 8.81 1.66
N LEU A 148 6.70 9.69 1.49
CA LEU A 148 6.67 10.66 0.39
C LEU A 148 7.86 11.63 0.44
N GLU A 149 8.19 12.16 1.62
CA GLU A 149 9.37 13.02 1.82
C GLU A 149 10.65 12.30 1.39
N SER A 150 10.84 11.05 1.87
CA SER A 150 12.01 10.24 1.57
C SER A 150 12.12 9.97 0.07
N VAL A 151 11.03 9.62 -0.62
CA VAL A 151 11.03 9.43 -2.08
C VAL A 151 11.54 10.68 -2.80
N LEU A 152 11.00 11.86 -2.47
CA LEU A 152 11.38 13.11 -3.15
C LEU A 152 12.83 13.50 -2.86
N GLN A 153 13.29 13.32 -1.61
CA GLN A 153 14.67 13.60 -1.20
C GLN A 153 15.65 12.67 -1.91
N GLU A 154 15.34 11.37 -1.99
CA GLU A 154 16.18 10.38 -2.67
C GLU A 154 16.26 10.64 -4.18
N ILE A 155 15.15 11.01 -4.82
CA ILE A 155 15.14 11.44 -6.22
C ILE A 155 16.04 12.67 -6.41
N ALA A 156 15.87 13.70 -5.57
CA ALA A 156 16.65 14.93 -5.67
C ALA A 156 18.15 14.65 -5.49
N GLY A 157 18.52 13.85 -4.48
CA GLY A 157 19.90 13.47 -4.22
C GLY A 157 20.51 12.64 -5.33
N SER A 158 19.80 11.61 -5.80
CA SER A 158 20.29 10.75 -6.88
C SER A 158 20.46 11.52 -8.19
N HIS A 159 19.49 12.37 -8.54
CA HIS A 159 19.58 13.24 -9.70
C HIS A 159 20.79 14.21 -9.62
N PHE A 160 20.93 14.93 -8.51
CA PHE A 160 22.01 15.89 -8.33
C PHE A 160 23.39 15.22 -8.40
N ARG A 161 23.53 14.06 -7.75
CA ARG A 161 24.77 13.27 -7.72
C ARG A 161 25.17 12.79 -9.10
N ARG A 162 24.22 12.35 -9.93
CA ARG A 162 24.48 11.95 -11.31
C ARG A 162 24.88 13.13 -12.19
N LYS A 163 24.24 14.29 -12.01
CA LYS A 163 24.51 15.49 -12.82
C LYS A 163 25.83 16.18 -12.46
N ASN A 164 26.17 16.23 -11.16
CA ASN A 164 27.26 17.06 -10.65
C ASN A 164 28.42 16.29 -10.00
N LEU A 165 28.30 14.95 -9.86
CA LEU A 165 29.26 14.11 -9.15
C LEU A 165 29.52 14.57 -7.69
N ALA A 166 28.50 15.16 -7.07
CA ALA A 166 28.55 15.73 -5.71
C ALA A 166 27.25 15.47 -4.94
N GLU A 167 27.25 15.72 -3.63
CA GLU A 167 26.05 15.66 -2.81
C GLU A 167 25.23 16.94 -2.91
N LEU A 168 23.91 16.79 -2.85
CA LEU A 168 23.01 17.94 -2.76
C LEU A 168 23.18 18.60 -1.38
N SER A 169 23.07 19.94 -1.32
CA SER A 169 23.26 20.68 -0.07
C SER A 169 22.30 20.20 1.03
N ALA A 170 22.82 20.05 2.25
CA ALA A 170 22.04 19.72 3.45
C ALA A 170 20.87 20.70 3.69
N ASP A 171 21.06 21.97 3.29
CA ASP A 171 20.01 23.00 3.42
C ASP A 171 18.78 22.67 2.58
N ILE A 172 18.95 22.03 1.41
CA ILE A 172 17.83 21.65 0.55
C ILE A 172 17.02 20.53 1.21
N TYR A 173 17.68 19.56 1.85
CA TYR A 173 17.02 18.49 2.58
C TYR A 173 16.26 18.96 3.82
N SER A 174 16.65 20.10 4.40
CA SER A 174 16.08 20.61 5.66
C SER A 174 14.60 20.99 5.56
N LYS A 175 14.10 21.29 4.34
CA LYS A 175 12.73 21.74 4.13
C LYS A 175 12.11 21.03 2.92
N PRO A 176 10.97 20.33 3.08
CA PRO A 176 10.29 19.65 1.97
C PRO A 176 9.95 20.56 0.78
N VAL A 177 9.75 21.86 1.02
CA VAL A 177 9.53 22.84 -0.06
C VAL A 177 10.75 23.02 -0.95
N LEU A 178 11.95 23.06 -0.37
CA LEU A 178 13.19 23.26 -1.14
C LEU A 178 13.52 22.06 -2.01
N VAL A 179 13.23 20.84 -1.53
CA VAL A 179 13.34 19.62 -2.33
C VAL A 179 12.41 19.71 -3.55
N ARG A 180 11.15 20.13 -3.35
CA ARG A 180 10.18 20.30 -4.44
C ARG A 180 10.59 21.38 -5.43
N ASP A 181 11.09 22.51 -4.94
CA ASP A 181 11.57 23.60 -5.79
C ASP A 181 12.78 23.15 -6.63
N TYR A 182 13.70 22.38 -6.04
CA TYR A 182 14.80 21.77 -6.78
C TYR A 182 14.30 20.84 -7.90
N LEU A 183 13.36 19.94 -7.58
CA LEU A 183 12.81 19.00 -8.57
C LEU A 183 12.09 19.72 -9.72
N GLU A 184 11.43 20.85 -9.46
CA GLU A 184 10.85 21.70 -10.50
C GLU A 184 11.91 22.40 -11.36
N GLN A 185 12.92 23.01 -10.72
CA GLN A 185 14.00 23.71 -11.42
C GLN A 185 14.78 22.79 -12.37
N GLU A 186 14.90 21.51 -11.99
CA GLU A 186 15.56 20.48 -12.79
C GLU A 186 14.62 19.78 -13.80
N GLY A 187 13.36 20.22 -13.91
CA GLY A 187 12.39 19.69 -14.86
C GLY A 187 11.89 18.27 -14.54
N LEU A 188 12.16 17.76 -13.34
CA LEU A 188 11.66 16.47 -12.86
C LEU A 188 10.19 16.56 -12.44
N LEU A 189 9.75 17.73 -11.99
CA LEU A 189 8.35 18.06 -11.77
C LEU A 189 7.96 19.29 -12.60
N GLU A 190 6.79 19.27 -13.21
CA GLU A 190 6.16 20.49 -13.72
C GLU A 190 5.58 21.32 -12.56
N THR A 191 5.34 22.61 -12.77
CA THR A 191 4.76 23.51 -11.73
C THR A 191 3.45 22.97 -11.16
N LYS A 192 2.54 22.49 -12.01
CA LYS A 192 1.27 21.89 -11.58
C LYS A 192 1.49 20.63 -10.72
N GLU A 193 2.53 19.87 -11.00
CA GLU A 193 2.88 18.64 -10.27
C GLU A 193 3.49 19.02 -8.93
N LYS A 194 4.40 19.99 -8.89
CA LYS A 194 4.96 20.56 -7.66
C LYS A 194 3.85 21.04 -6.71
N GLU A 195 2.91 21.81 -7.24
CA GLU A 195 1.76 22.32 -6.47
C GLU A 195 0.87 21.18 -5.96
N THR A 196 0.64 20.15 -6.78
CA THR A 196 -0.13 18.96 -6.38
C THR A 196 0.55 18.23 -5.23
N VAL A 197 1.87 17.97 -5.33
CA VAL A 197 2.65 17.37 -4.26
C VAL A 197 2.60 18.24 -2.99
N ALA A 198 2.69 19.56 -3.12
CA ALA A 198 2.60 20.48 -1.99
C ALA A 198 1.25 20.41 -1.26
N LYS A 199 0.14 20.33 -2.01
CA LYS A 199 -1.22 20.17 -1.44
C LYS A 199 -1.38 18.83 -0.73
N VAL A 200 -0.95 17.73 -1.34
CA VAL A 200 -0.97 16.39 -0.72
C VAL A 200 -0.10 16.37 0.54
N TYR A 201 1.08 16.97 0.49
CA TYR A 201 1.95 17.14 1.65
C TYR A 201 1.28 17.95 2.77
N GLY A 202 0.56 19.02 2.42
CA GLY A 202 -0.23 19.80 3.37
C GLY A 202 -1.28 18.94 4.07
N LEU A 203 -2.04 18.15 3.32
CA LEU A 203 -3.01 17.19 3.88
C LEU A 203 -2.36 16.18 4.81
N LEU A 204 -1.23 15.59 4.41
CA LEU A 204 -0.44 14.65 5.22
C LEU A 204 0.16 15.27 6.49
N SER A 205 0.33 16.60 6.51
CA SER A 205 0.89 17.34 7.65
C SER A 205 -0.16 17.84 8.63
N HIS A 206 -1.44 17.82 8.24
CA HIS A 206 -2.55 18.10 9.14
C HIS A 206 -2.93 16.85 9.90
N THR A 207 -2.54 16.78 11.18
CA THR A 207 -2.78 15.64 12.07
C THR A 207 -4.07 15.76 12.89
N GLY A 208 -5.01 16.61 12.47
CA GLY A 208 -6.33 16.73 13.08
C GLY A 208 -7.37 15.89 12.33
N GLY A 209 -8.32 15.31 13.06
CA GLY A 209 -9.47 14.62 12.45
C GLY A 209 -10.23 15.59 11.55
N HIS A 210 -10.42 15.22 10.28
CA HIS A 210 -11.16 16.04 9.34
C HIS A 210 -12.66 15.99 9.70
N PRO A 211 -13.37 17.14 9.78
CA PRO A 211 -14.82 17.12 9.97
C PRO A 211 -15.48 16.22 8.92
N TYR A 212 -16.38 15.35 9.35
CA TYR A 212 -17.15 14.44 8.49
C TYR A 212 -16.37 13.29 7.83
N MET A 213 -15.14 12.98 8.28
CA MET A 213 -14.39 11.79 7.85
C MET A 213 -13.97 10.98 9.06
N ALA A 214 -14.13 9.65 9.00
CA ALA A 214 -13.59 8.77 10.03
C ALA A 214 -12.05 8.74 9.94
N ASP A 215 -11.37 8.67 11.08
CA ASP A 215 -9.89 8.66 11.13
C ASP A 215 -9.28 7.52 10.29
N ALA A 216 -9.95 6.36 10.26
CA ALA A 216 -9.54 5.22 9.44
C ALA A 216 -9.63 5.55 7.94
N ASP A 217 -10.72 6.16 7.48
CA ASP A 217 -10.87 6.59 6.08
C ASP A 217 -9.87 7.69 5.70
N GLN A 218 -9.61 8.62 6.61
CA GLN A 218 -8.58 9.65 6.42
C GLN A 218 -7.21 9.01 6.28
N ALA A 219 -6.84 8.08 7.17
CA ALA A 219 -5.57 7.38 7.08
C ALA A 219 -5.43 6.56 5.79
N ARG A 220 -6.50 5.88 5.36
CA ARG A 220 -6.55 5.11 4.11
C ARG A 220 -6.34 6.02 2.90
N LEU A 221 -7.11 7.11 2.81
CA LEU A 221 -7.03 8.10 1.74
C LEU A 221 -5.62 8.71 1.65
N LEU A 222 -5.08 9.18 2.78
CA LEU A 222 -3.77 9.83 2.81
C LEU A 222 -2.64 8.85 2.48
N ARG A 223 -2.74 7.59 2.92
CA ARG A 223 -1.83 6.53 2.47
C ARG A 223 -1.90 6.36 0.96
N HIS A 224 -3.09 6.19 0.38
CA HIS A 224 -3.24 6.01 -1.08
C HIS A 224 -2.71 7.18 -1.89
N LEU A 225 -2.97 8.42 -1.45
CA LEU A 225 -2.40 9.61 -2.08
C LEU A 225 -0.87 9.60 -2.02
N SER A 226 -0.27 9.25 -0.88
CA SER A 226 1.18 9.17 -0.75
C SER A 226 1.80 8.12 -1.67
N LEU A 227 1.17 6.94 -1.79
CA LEU A 227 1.62 5.86 -2.69
C LEU A 227 1.56 6.30 -4.15
N THR A 228 0.44 6.88 -4.55
CA THR A 228 0.20 7.33 -5.94
C THR A 228 1.19 8.41 -6.35
N ILE A 229 1.39 9.42 -5.49
CA ILE A 229 2.32 10.52 -5.76
C ILE A 229 3.77 10.05 -5.69
N GLY A 230 4.11 9.17 -4.75
CA GLY A 230 5.45 8.57 -4.67
C GLY A 230 5.78 7.77 -5.93
N GLN A 231 4.85 6.94 -6.41
CA GLN A 231 5.00 6.18 -7.65
C GLN A 231 5.15 7.11 -8.85
N PHE A 232 4.31 8.15 -8.95
CA PHE A 232 4.39 9.16 -9.99
C PHE A 232 5.78 9.82 -10.04
N ALA A 233 6.30 10.28 -8.90
CA ALA A 233 7.61 10.93 -8.83
C ALA A 233 8.76 9.97 -9.24
N LEU A 234 8.72 8.71 -8.78
CA LEU A 234 9.70 7.70 -9.16
C LEU A 234 9.65 7.38 -10.67
N LEU A 235 8.45 7.33 -11.26
CA LEU A 235 8.29 7.12 -12.70
C LEU A 235 8.82 8.31 -13.52
N ARG A 236 8.56 9.55 -13.09
CA ARG A 236 9.13 10.76 -13.70
C ARG A 236 10.65 10.72 -13.66
N TYR A 237 11.23 10.38 -12.51
CA TYR A 237 12.67 10.25 -12.37
C TYR A 237 13.24 9.12 -13.23
N LYS A 238 12.59 7.96 -13.27
CA LYS A 238 12.98 6.88 -14.20
C LYS A 238 12.98 7.35 -15.66
N GLY A 239 11.96 8.12 -16.04
CA GLY A 239 11.84 8.72 -17.37
C GLY A 239 13.01 9.66 -17.69
N SER A 240 13.44 10.49 -16.74
CA SER A 240 14.57 11.41 -16.97
C SER A 240 15.93 10.73 -17.05
N LEU A 241 16.05 9.48 -16.58
CA LEU A 241 17.25 8.65 -16.75
C LEU A 241 17.31 7.95 -18.11
N SER A 242 16.20 7.91 -18.85
CA SER A 242 16.14 7.28 -20.17
C SER A 242 16.51 8.32 -21.23
N PRO A 243 17.51 8.05 -22.09
CA PRO A 243 17.99 9.00 -23.11
C PRO A 243 16.96 9.29 -24.21
#